data_AF-A0A523E4L1-F1
#
_entry.id   AF-A0A523E4L1-F1
#
_cell.length_a   1.000
_cell.length_b   1.000
_cell.length_c   1.000
_cell.angle_alpha   90.00
_cell.angle_beta   90.00
_cell.angle_gamma   90.00
#
_symmetry.space_group_name_H-M   'P 1'
#
loop_
_entity.id
_entity.type
_entity.pdbx_description
1 polymer ?
#
loop_
_entity_poly.entity_id
_entity_poly.type
_entity_poly.pdbx_seq_one_letter_code
_entity_poly.pdbx_strand_id
1 'polypeptide(L)' 'MTVVFELFGPARLRAGHAEITVSACTLGEALRQLATTCPPLAGPVIQDGRLSRHYRLSLDAASSRIPILNWTAATA' A
#
# COMPACT_ATOMS: atom_id res chain seq x y z
N MET A 1 -12.27 -3.41 -10.84
CA MET A 1 -11.29 -2.46 -11.42
C MET A 1 -9.91 -2.85 -10.88
N THR A 2 -8.88 -2.87 -11.71
CA THR A 2 -7.54 -3.31 -11.31
C THR A 2 -6.77 -2.16 -10.69
N VAL A 3 -6.18 -2.39 -9.52
CA VAL A 3 -5.37 -1.42 -8.78
C VAL A 3 -3.99 -2.01 -8.57
N VAL A 4 -2.97 -1.23 -8.89
CA VAL A 4 -1.58 -1.59 -8.69
C VAL A 4 -1.04 -0.81 -7.48
N PHE A 5 -0.52 -1.55 -6.51
CA PHE A 5 0.15 -1.02 -5.34
C PHE A 5 1.65 -1.13 -5.48
N GLU A 6 2.32 0.02 -5.55
CA GLU A 6 3.78 0.10 -5.53
C GLU A 6 4.25 0.25 -4.08
N LEU A 7 5.15 -0.62 -3.66
CA LEU A 7 5.64 -0.74 -2.29
C LEU A 7 7.08 -0.22 -2.18
N PHE A 8 7.32 0.57 -1.14
CA PHE A 8 8.63 1.15 -0.86
C PHE A 8 9.05 0.91 0.60
N GLY A 9 10.37 0.94 0.82
CA GLY A 9 10.96 0.82 2.16
C GLY A 9 10.50 -0.43 2.93
N PRO A 10 10.11 -0.30 4.21
CA PRO A 10 9.70 -1.44 5.04
C PRO A 10 8.52 -2.23 4.50
N ALA A 11 7.59 -1.62 3.75
CA ALA A 11 6.45 -2.34 3.16
C ALA A 11 6.94 -3.32 2.07
N ARG A 12 7.87 -2.88 1.21
CA ARG A 12 8.49 -3.74 0.19
C ARG A 12 9.30 -4.88 0.81
N LEU A 13 10.08 -4.58 1.86
CA LEU A 13 10.88 -5.60 2.55
C LEU A 13 10.00 -6.68 3.19
N ARG A 14 8.85 -6.29 3.75
CA ARG A 14 7.86 -7.23 4.32
C ARG A 14 7.17 -8.06 3.25
N ALA A 15 6.74 -7.43 2.17
CA ALA A 15 6.06 -8.10 1.07
C ALA A 15 7.00 -9.04 0.30
N GLY A 16 8.28 -8.69 0.19
CA GLY A 16 9.26 -9.41 -0.62
C GLY A 16 9.19 -9.07 -2.11
N HIS A 17 8.28 -8.19 -2.51
CA HIS A 17 8.10 -7.71 -3.88
C HIS A 17 7.76 -6.22 -3.89
N ALA A 18 8.09 -5.56 -5.00
CA ALA A 18 7.93 -4.10 -5.14
C ALA A 18 6.53 -3.69 -5.59
N GLU A 19 5.74 -4.61 -6.12
CA GLU A 19 4.42 -4.32 -6.69
C GLU A 19 3.43 -5.44 -6.35
N ILE A 20 2.19 -5.08 -6.05
CA ILE A 20 1.07 -6.01 -5.84
C ILE A 20 -0.15 -5.50 -6.57
N THR A 21 -0.76 -6.37 -7.37
CA THR A 21 -1.98 -6.06 -8.11
C THR A 21 -3.18 -6.67 -7.42
N VAL A 22 -4.23 -5.87 -7.24
CA VAL A 22 -5.51 -6.32 -6.64
C VAL A 22 -6.70 -5.82 -7.46
N SER A 23 -7.88 -6.37 -7.20
CA SER A 23 -9.14 -5.95 -7.84
C SER A 23 -10.05 -5.27 -6.84
N ALA A 24 -10.23 -3.96 -6.96
CA ALA A 24 -11.06 -3.20 -6.03
C ALA A 24 -11.75 -2.02 -6.71
N CYS A 25 -12.87 -1.58 -6.14
CA CYS A 25 -13.64 -0.42 -6.59
C CYS A 25 -13.49 0.78 -5.63
N THR A 26 -12.95 0.56 -4.43
CA THR A 26 -12.68 1.61 -3.43
C THR A 26 -11.31 1.42 -2.79
N LEU A 27 -10.74 2.49 -2.21
CA LEU A 27 -9.47 2.41 -1.48
C LEU A 27 -9.54 1.44 -0.29
N GLY A 28 -10.62 1.47 0.50
CA GLY A 28 -10.77 0.58 1.65
C GLY A 28 -10.94 -0.90 1.26
N GLU A 29 -11.56 -1.18 0.12
CA GLU A 29 -11.57 -2.52 -0.48
C GLU A 29 -10.18 -2.94 -0.97
N ALA A 30 -9.46 -2.03 -1.64
CA ALA A 30 -8.11 -2.29 -2.14
C ALA A 30 -7.14 -2.62 -1.01
N LEU A 31 -7.17 -1.89 0.10
CA LEU A 31 -6.35 -2.17 1.28
C LEU A 31 -6.69 -3.52 1.94
N ARG A 32 -7.98 -3.86 2.01
CA ARG A 32 -8.41 -5.18 2.53
C ARG A 32 -7.92 -6.32 1.63
N GLN A 33 -8.10 -6.18 0.32
CA GLN A 33 -7.57 -7.17 -0.62
C GLN A 33 -6.04 -7.27 -0.56
N LEU A 34 -5.34 -6.14 -0.45
CA LEU A 34 -3.89 -6.12 -0.32
C LEU A 34 -3.40 -6.88 0.93
N ALA A 35 -4.09 -6.71 2.06
CA ALA A 35 -3.79 -7.44 3.30
C ALA A 35 -4.05 -8.95 3.16
N THR A 36 -5.11 -9.34 2.43
CA THR A 36 -5.42 -10.75 2.17
C THR A 36 -4.41 -11.38 1.20
N THR A 37 -4.05 -10.67 0.12
CA THR A 37 -3.10 -11.13 -0.90
C THR A 37 -1.67 -11.18 -0.38
N CYS A 38 -1.31 -10.27 0.55
CA CYS A 38 0.01 -10.19 1.15
C CYS A 38 -0.08 -10.15 2.69
N PRO A 39 -0.19 -11.33 3.34
CA PRO A 39 -0.31 -11.44 4.80
C PRO A 39 0.79 -10.70 5.60
N PRO A 40 2.06 -10.60 5.14
CA PRO A 40 3.09 -9.83 5.84
C PRO A 40 2.80 -8.33 6.00
N LEU A 41 1.87 -7.76 5.20
CA LEU A 41 1.44 -6.37 5.30
C LEU A 41 0.27 -6.19 6.29
N ALA A 42 -0.48 -7.26 6.56
CA ALA A 42 -1.59 -7.25 7.51
C ALA A 42 -1.07 -7.10 8.95
N GLY A 43 -1.56 -6.09 9.67
CA GLY A 43 -1.10 -5.70 11.00
C GLY A 43 -0.13 -4.51 10.96
N PRO A 44 1.15 -4.69 10.57
CA PRO A 44 2.14 -3.60 10.62
C PRO A 44 1.81 -2.44 9.69
N VAL A 45 1.29 -2.74 8.49
CA VAL A 45 1.05 -1.75 7.42
C VAL A 45 -0.44 -1.46 7.28
N ILE A 46 -1.29 -2.49 7.33
CA ILE A 46 -2.72 -2.39 7.12
C ILE A 46 -3.47 -3.01 8.30
N GLN A 47 -4.37 -2.25 8.94
CA GLN A 47 -5.20 -2.69 10.06
C GLN A 47 -6.65 -2.38 9.74
N ASP A 48 -7.52 -3.39 9.74
CA ASP A 48 -8.96 -3.23 9.51
C ASP A 48 -9.32 -2.43 8.23
N GLY A 49 -8.55 -2.64 7.15
CA GLY A 49 -8.73 -1.91 5.89
C GLY A 49 -8.28 -0.46 5.92
N ARG A 50 -7.54 -0.05 6.96
CA ARG A 50 -6.89 1.26 7.08
C ARG A 50 -5.38 1.12 7.03
N LEU A 51 -4.73 2.13 6.50
CA LEU A 51 -3.27 2.22 6.52
C LEU A 51 -2.80 2.69 7.91
N SER A 52 -1.75 2.07 8.44
CA SER A 52 -1.10 2.53 9.66
C SER A 52 -0.57 3.96 9.48
N ARG A 53 -0.65 4.78 10.54
CA ARG A 53 -0.24 6.20 10.55
C ARG A 53 1.23 6.43 10.15
N HIS A 54 2.06 5.39 10.26
CA HIS A 54 3.47 5.43 9.89
C HIS A 54 3.70 5.30 8.39
N TYR A 55 2.63 5.04 7.63
CA TYR A 55 2.66 4.91 6.20
C TYR A 55 1.80 5.98 5.53
N ARG A 56 2.16 6.36 4.31
CA ARG A 56 1.48 7.37 3.48
C ARG A 56 1.07 6.74 2.17
N LEU A 57 -0.21 6.75 1.85
CA LEU A 57 -0.66 6.36 0.52
C LEU A 57 -0.79 7.61 -0.35
N SER A 58 -0.21 7.57 -1.54
CA SER A 58 -0.39 8.59 -2.56
C SER A 58 -1.27 8.00 -3.66
N LEU A 59 -2.25 8.77 -4.13
CA LEU A 59 -3.07 8.40 -5.28
C LEU A 59 -2.54 9.21 -6.44
N ASP A 60 -2.01 8.56 -7.48
CA ASP A 60 -1.69 9.26 -8.71
C ASP A 60 -2.98 9.40 -9.51
N ALA A 61 -3.31 10.63 -9.92
CA ALA A 61 -4.54 10.93 -10.64
C ALA A 61 -4.38 10.78 -12.17
N ALA A 62 -3.14 10.70 -12.67
CA ALA A 62 -2.84 10.65 -14.10
C ALA A 62 -2.70 9.22 -14.66
N SER A 63 -2.60 8.23 -13.79
CA SER A 63 -2.51 6.82 -14.14
C SER A 63 -3.33 6.05 -13.14
N SER A 64 -3.97 4.97 -13.55
CA SER A 64 -4.67 4.00 -12.68
C SER A 64 -3.73 3.26 -11.68
N ARG A 65 -2.58 3.86 -11.34
CA ARG A 65 -1.59 3.40 -10.36
C ARG A 65 -1.76 4.19 -9.07
N ILE A 66 -1.84 3.48 -7.95
CA ILE A 66 -1.89 4.09 -6.61
C ILE A 66 -0.50 3.87 -5.97
N PRO A 67 0.43 4.83 -6.04
CA PRO A 67 1.75 4.69 -5.44
C PRO A 67 1.66 4.84 -3.90
N ILE A 68 2.04 3.81 -3.15
CA ILE A 68 2.12 3.94 -1.69
C ILE A 68 3.53 4.41 -1.30
N LEU A 69 3.65 5.62 -0.72
CA LEU A 69 4.81 6.18 0.02
C LEU A 69 5.91 6.93 -0.75
N ASN A 70 5.99 8.24 -0.48
CA ASN A 70 7.25 9.02 -0.50
C ASN A 70 7.69 9.27 0.95
N TRP A 71 8.93 8.93 1.30
CA TRP A 71 9.57 9.26 2.57
C TRP A 71 10.67 10.29 2.32
N THR A 72 10.49 11.51 2.85
CA THR A 72 11.61 12.42 3.13
C THR A 72 11.90 12.35 4.62
N ALA A 73 13.08 11.86 4.96
CA ALA A 73 13.66 12.04 6.29
C ALA A 73 13.90 13.54 6.50
N ALA A 74 13.15 14.17 7.40
CA ALA A 74 13.58 15.42 8.00
C ALA A 74 14.42 15.06 9.23
N THR A 75 15.71 15.34 9.16
CA THR A 75 16.67 15.33 10.27
C THR A 75 16.17 16.18 11.44
N ALA A 76 16.16 15.59 12.64
CA ALA A 76 16.46 16.23 13.92
C ALA A 76 16.85 15.13 14.92
#